data_AF-A0AAW8L2J8-F1
#
_entry.id   AF-A0AAW8L2J8-F1
#
_cell.length_a   1.000
_cell.length_b   1.000
_cell.length_c   1.000
_cell.angle_alpha   90.00
_cell.angle_beta   90.00
_cell.angle_gamma   90.00
#
_symmetry.space_group_name_H-M   'P 1'
#
loop_
_entity.id
_entity.type
_entity.pdbx_description
1 polymer ?
#
loop_
_entity_poly.entity_id
_entity_poly.type
_entity_poly.pdbx_seq_one_letter_code
_entity_poly.pdbx_strand_id
1 'polypeptide(L)'
;AAAGGFFGAAVSMAMMQGIKRGLFSNEAGMGSAPNAAAASDVKHPVNQGLVQMLGVFVDTFIVCTSTAIIILVSGVYQDAGFVGVELTQRALETQVGHWGSDFLAVLLFLFCYSAVLGNYAYAEGNVQ
;
A
#
# COMPACT_ATOMS: atom_id res chain seq x y z
N ALA A 1 -27.55 13.05 20.12
CA ALA A 1 -26.66 12.02 20.70
C ALA A 1 -26.43 10.84 19.74
N ALA A 2 -27.46 10.15 19.25
CA ALA A 2 -27.33 8.98 18.37
C ALA A 2 -26.62 9.25 17.02
N ALA A 3 -26.88 10.39 16.37
CA ALA A 3 -26.23 10.77 15.11
C ALA A 3 -24.72 11.03 15.25
N GLY A 4 -24.29 11.65 16.36
CA GLY A 4 -22.86 11.86 16.66
C GLY A 4 -22.13 10.55 17.01
N GLY A 5 -22.82 9.62 17.67
CA GLY A 5 -22.30 8.27 17.92
C GLY A 5 -22.11 7.45 16.64
N PHE A 6 -23.06 7.53 15.70
CA PHE A 6 -22.95 6.84 14.41
C PHE A 6 -21.81 7.39 13.54
N PHE A 7 -21.70 8.72 13.43
CA PHE A 7 -20.59 9.35 12.70
C PHE A 7 -19.23 9.02 13.34
N GLY A 8 -19.14 9.08 14.68
CA GLY A 8 -17.92 8.71 15.40
C GLY A 8 -17.53 7.24 15.21
N ALA A 9 -18.51 6.32 15.21
CA ALA A 9 -18.27 4.91 14.94
C ALA A 9 -17.82 4.67 13.49
N ALA A 10 -18.43 5.34 12.52
CA ALA A 10 -18.05 5.22 11.11
C ALA A 10 -16.61 5.71 10.86
N VAL A 11 -16.23 6.87 11.42
CA VAL A 11 -14.87 7.40 11.34
C VAL A 11 -13.87 6.46 12.01
N SER A 12 -14.18 5.97 13.21
CA SER A 12 -13.32 5.03 13.94
C SER A 12 -13.07 3.74 13.16
N MET A 13 -14.12 3.17 12.55
CA MET A 13 -13.98 1.99 11.69
C MET A 13 -13.14 2.28 10.43
N ALA A 14 -13.38 3.41 9.76
CA ALA A 14 -12.60 3.81 8.60
C ALA A 14 -11.11 3.99 8.94
N MET A 15 -10.81 4.64 10.05
CA MET A 15 -9.45 4.79 10.56
C MET A 15 -8.82 3.43 10.87
N MET A 16 -9.51 2.55 11.60
CA MET A 16 -8.97 1.25 11.96
C MET A 16 -8.65 0.41 10.72
N GLN A 17 -9.53 0.41 9.71
CA GLN A 17 -9.31 -0.32 8.47
C GLN A 17 -8.17 0.29 7.64
N GLY A 18 -8.09 1.62 7.60
CA GLY A 18 -7.01 2.36 6.94
C GLY A 18 -5.65 2.10 7.58
N ILE A 19 -5.56 2.17 8.91
CA ILE A 19 -4.32 1.90 9.65
C ILE A 19 -3.86 0.46 9.42
N LYS A 20 -4.76 -0.53 9.54
CA LYS A 20 -4.42 -1.94 9.31
C LYS A 20 -3.87 -2.19 7.91
N ARG A 21 -4.51 -1.63 6.88
CA ARG A 21 -4.05 -1.78 5.48
C ARG A 21 -2.78 -0.98 5.21
N GLY A 22 -2.65 0.22 5.76
CA GLY A 22 -1.47 1.07 5.60
C GLY A 22 -0.22 0.43 6.18
N LEU A 23 -0.30 -0.09 7.40
CA LEU A 23 0.82 -0.82 8.03
C LEU A 23 1.25 -2.07 7.25
N PHE A 24 0.30 -2.74 6.59
CA PHE A 24 0.59 -3.90 5.74
C PHE A 24 1.28 -3.51 4.43
N SER A 25 1.03 -2.31 3.91
CA SER A 25 1.61 -1.83 2.65
C SER A 25 3.03 -1.29 2.84
N ASN A 26 3.21 -0.40 3.82
CA ASN A 26 4.45 0.37 3.97
C ASN A 26 5.41 -0.18 5.05
N GLU A 27 5.01 -1.23 5.77
CA GLU A 27 5.76 -1.85 6.87
C GLU A 27 6.20 -0.87 7.98
N ALA A 28 5.56 0.31 8.08
CA ALA A 28 5.96 1.34 9.02
C ALA A 28 5.79 0.83 10.47
N GLY A 29 6.90 0.73 11.19
CA GLY A 29 6.89 0.26 12.59
C GLY A 29 6.78 -1.26 12.74
N MET A 30 6.87 -2.06 11.66
CA MET A 30 6.96 -3.53 11.74
C MET A 30 8.33 -4.05 12.17
N GLY A 31 9.38 -3.22 12.09
CA GLY A 31 10.74 -3.58 12.50
C GLY A 31 11.53 -4.44 11.50
N SER A 32 10.94 -4.80 10.36
CA SER A 32 11.59 -5.49 9.22
C SER A 32 12.45 -4.57 8.36
N ALA A 33 11.99 -3.34 8.08
CA ALA A 33 12.68 -2.37 7.23
C ALA A 33 14.13 -2.03 7.67
N PRO A 34 14.47 -1.94 8.98
CA PRO A 34 15.84 -1.80 9.45
C PRO A 34 16.79 -2.93 9.00
N ASN A 35 16.30 -4.13 8.68
CA ASN A 35 17.16 -5.24 8.27
C ASN A 35 17.79 -4.99 6.90
N ALA A 36 17.04 -4.46 5.92
CA ALA A 36 17.66 -4.00 4.66
C ALA A 36 18.54 -2.77 4.86
N ALA A 37 18.15 -1.89 5.78
CA ALA A 37 18.94 -0.70 6.09
C ALA A 37 20.32 -1.03 6.65
N ALA A 38 20.43 -2.09 7.46
CA ALA A 38 21.69 -2.56 8.03
C ALA A 38 22.66 -3.08 6.95
N ALA A 39 22.14 -3.59 5.83
CA ALA A 39 22.95 -4.07 4.71
C ALA A 39 23.44 -2.93 3.77
N SER A 40 22.99 -1.69 3.98
CA SER A 40 23.35 -0.56 3.12
C SER A 40 24.70 0.07 3.51
N ASP A 41 25.53 0.35 2.50
CA ASP A 41 26.76 1.12 2.71
C ASP A 41 26.44 2.62 2.71
N VAL A 42 26.20 3.16 3.91
CA VAL A 42 25.94 4.58 4.11
C VAL A 42 26.93 5.21 5.09
N LYS A 43 27.39 6.42 4.78
CA LYS A 43 28.35 7.17 5.61
C LYS A 43 27.79 7.55 6.99
N HIS A 44 26.48 7.71 7.10
CA HIS A 44 25.81 8.09 8.34
C HIS A 44 24.41 7.48 8.39
N PRO A 45 23.97 6.90 9.52
CA PRO A 45 22.69 6.19 9.63
C PRO A 45 21.48 7.07 9.29
N VAL A 46 21.58 8.38 9.52
CA VAL A 46 20.52 9.35 9.14
C VAL A 46 20.22 9.31 7.65
N ASN A 47 21.22 9.12 6.79
CA ASN A 47 20.99 9.09 5.35
C ASN A 47 20.11 7.89 4.96
N GLN A 48 20.36 6.72 5.57
CA GLN A 48 19.53 5.54 5.35
C GLN A 48 18.14 5.66 5.98
N GLY A 49 18.03 6.36 7.11
CA GLY A 49 16.74 6.68 7.72
C GLY A 49 15.88 7.58 6.82
N LEU A 50 16.48 8.59 6.18
CA LEU A 50 15.79 9.47 5.24
C LEU A 50 15.28 8.71 4.01
N VAL A 51 16.09 7.79 3.46
CA VAL A 51 15.69 6.94 2.33
C VAL A 51 14.54 6.01 2.70
N GLN A 52 14.55 5.40 3.88
CA GLN A 52 13.43 4.57 4.37
C GLN A 52 12.13 5.37 4.54
N MET A 53 12.21 6.57 5.13
CA MET A 53 11.04 7.44 5.25
C MET A 53 10.48 7.85 3.88
N LEU A 54 11.35 8.07 2.90
CA LEU A 54 10.92 8.34 1.52
C LEU A 54 10.17 7.15 0.92
N GLY A 55 10.60 5.91 1.20
CA GLY A 55 9.89 4.70 0.78
C GLY A 55 8.45 4.67 1.28
N VAL A 56 8.25 4.89 2.59
CA VAL A 56 6.91 4.96 3.21
C VAL A 56 6.06 6.09 2.61
N PHE A 57 6.68 7.24 2.35
CA PHE A 57 6.00 8.39 1.74
C PHE A 57 5.51 8.07 0.33
N VAL A 58 6.37 7.51 -0.52
CA VAL A 58 6.01 7.14 -1.90
C VAL A 58 4.90 6.09 -1.89
N ASP A 59 5.01 5.04 -1.06
CA ASP A 59 3.99 4.00 -1.00
C ASP A 59 2.61 4.55 -0.56
N THR A 60 2.58 5.35 0.50
CA THR A 60 1.32 5.79 1.09
C THR A 60 0.71 6.99 0.37
N PHE A 61 1.48 8.07 0.19
CA PHE A 61 0.98 9.34 -0.33
C PHE A 61 0.91 9.39 -1.85
N ILE A 62 1.73 8.60 -2.55
CA ILE A 62 1.72 8.59 -4.02
C ILE A 62 0.95 7.37 -4.53
N VAL A 63 1.37 6.16 -4.18
CA VAL A 63 0.83 4.93 -4.79
C VAL A 63 -0.54 4.57 -4.22
N CYS A 64 -0.67 4.42 -2.90
CA CYS A 64 -1.94 4.06 -2.26
C CYS A 64 -3.01 5.17 -2.41
N THR A 65 -2.60 6.43 -2.29
CA THR A 65 -3.53 7.56 -2.46
C THR A 65 -4.02 7.68 -3.91
N SER A 66 -3.15 7.53 -4.91
CA SER A 66 -3.60 7.53 -6.32
C SER A 66 -4.56 6.37 -6.61
N THR A 67 -4.27 5.18 -6.10
CA THR A 67 -5.16 4.01 -6.21
C THR A 67 -6.53 4.27 -5.59
N ALA A 68 -6.55 4.86 -4.39
CA ALA A 68 -7.80 5.21 -3.71
C ALA A 68 -8.60 6.26 -4.49
N ILE A 69 -7.94 7.28 -5.05
CA ILE A 69 -8.60 8.30 -5.88
C ILE A 69 -9.20 7.68 -7.14
N ILE A 70 -8.48 6.78 -7.82
CA ILE A 70 -8.99 6.07 -9.01
C ILE A 70 -10.27 5.29 -8.65
N ILE A 71 -10.27 4.56 -7.53
CA ILE A 71 -11.45 3.83 -7.06
C ILE A 71 -12.61 4.80 -6.76
N LEU A 72 -12.35 5.89 -6.03
CA LEU A 72 -13.40 6.84 -5.64
C LEU A 72 -14.02 7.56 -6.85
N VAL A 73 -13.20 7.96 -7.82
CA VAL A 73 -13.67 8.64 -9.04
C VAL A 73 -14.42 7.68 -9.98
N SER A 74 -14.04 6.40 -10.00
CA SER A 74 -14.71 5.40 -10.85
C SER A 74 -16.15 5.08 -10.45
N GLY A 75 -16.54 5.27 -9.19
CA GLY A 75 -17.86 4.92 -8.68
C GLY A 75 -18.15 3.42 -8.54
N VAL A 76 -17.30 2.54 -9.11
CA VAL A 76 -17.51 1.07 -9.11
C VAL A 76 -17.46 0.43 -7.72
N TYR A 77 -16.99 1.16 -6.70
CA TYR A 77 -17.01 0.72 -5.31
C TYR A 77 -18.43 0.61 -4.72
N GLN A 78 -19.44 1.15 -5.41
CA GLN A 78 -20.85 1.08 -5.02
C GLN A 78 -21.52 -0.21 -5.47
N ASP A 79 -20.96 -0.89 -6.48
CA ASP A 79 -21.52 -2.13 -7.01
C ASP A 79 -21.20 -3.30 -6.07
N ALA A 80 -22.24 -4.00 -5.64
CA ALA A 80 -22.10 -5.16 -4.77
C ALA A 80 -21.46 -6.33 -5.54
N GLY A 81 -20.21 -6.65 -5.23
CA GLY A 81 -19.54 -7.86 -5.74
C GLY A 81 -18.04 -7.74 -5.99
N PHE A 82 -17.54 -6.54 -6.26
CA PHE A 82 -16.12 -6.35 -6.57
C PHE A 82 -15.29 -6.14 -5.31
N VAL A 83 -14.28 -6.98 -5.11
CA VAL A 83 -13.38 -6.93 -3.95
C VAL A 83 -11.91 -7.01 -4.35
N GLY A 84 -11.05 -6.37 -3.56
CA GLY A 84 -9.60 -6.46 -3.73
C GLY A 84 -9.10 -5.92 -5.07
N VAL A 85 -8.27 -6.70 -5.76
CA VAL A 85 -7.65 -6.34 -7.05
C VAL A 85 -8.68 -6.18 -8.16
N GLU A 86 -9.75 -6.97 -8.15
CA GLU A 86 -10.82 -6.88 -9.15
C GLU A 86 -11.46 -5.50 -9.14
N LEU A 87 -11.73 -4.96 -7.94
CA LEU A 87 -12.26 -3.59 -7.80
C LEU A 87 -11.32 -2.55 -8.42
N THR A 88 -10.01 -2.74 -8.25
CA THR A 88 -8.99 -1.81 -8.77
C THR A 88 -8.86 -1.90 -10.29
N GLN A 89 -8.92 -3.12 -10.84
CA GLN A 89 -8.94 -3.38 -12.27
C GLN A 89 -10.16 -2.74 -12.94
N ARG A 90 -11.36 -2.96 -12.39
CA ARG A 90 -12.59 -2.33 -12.89
C ARG A 90 -12.55 -0.81 -12.77
N ALA A 91 -12.07 -0.28 -11.66
CA ALA A 91 -11.91 1.17 -11.49
C ALA A 91 -10.99 1.76 -12.57
N LEU A 92 -9.86 1.12 -12.83
CA LEU A 92 -8.92 1.57 -13.85
C LEU A 92 -9.51 1.44 -15.26
N GLU A 93 -10.19 0.34 -15.58
CA GLU A 93 -10.89 0.14 -16.86
C GLU A 93 -11.88 1.27 -17.16
N THR A 94 -12.62 1.76 -16.15
CA THR A 94 -13.57 2.87 -16.35
C THR A 94 -12.90 4.22 -16.64
N GLN A 95 -11.66 4.42 -16.17
CA GLN A 95 -10.96 5.71 -16.30
C GLN A 95 -10.09 5.78 -17.55
N VAL A 96 -9.36 4.71 -17.87
CA VAL A 96 -8.38 4.70 -18.97
C VAL A 96 -8.75 3.74 -20.10
N GLY A 97 -9.77 2.89 -19.91
CA GLY A 97 -10.17 1.85 -20.88
C GLY A 97 -9.53 0.50 -20.59
N HIS A 98 -9.86 -0.49 -21.44
CA HIS A 98 -9.58 -1.90 -21.18
C HIS A 98 -8.09 -2.25 -21.00
N TRP A 99 -7.19 -1.53 -21.69
CA TRP A 99 -5.74 -1.70 -21.56
C TRP A 99 -5.21 -1.42 -20.15
N GLY A 100 -5.96 -0.65 -19.33
CA GLY A 100 -5.62 -0.39 -17.94
C GLY A 100 -5.57 -1.68 -17.11
N SER A 101 -6.45 -2.63 -17.38
CA SER A 101 -6.50 -3.93 -16.68
C SER A 101 -5.24 -4.74 -16.92
N ASP A 102 -4.81 -4.85 -18.18
CA ASP A 102 -3.60 -5.55 -18.58
C ASP A 102 -2.35 -4.87 -18.01
N PHE A 103 -2.30 -3.55 -18.06
CA PHE A 103 -1.22 -2.77 -17.49
C PHE A 103 -1.10 -2.97 -15.98
N LEU A 104 -2.23 -2.94 -15.24
CA LEU A 104 -2.24 -3.18 -13.81
C LEU A 104 -1.79 -4.61 -13.47
N ALA A 105 -2.14 -5.61 -14.28
CA ALA A 105 -1.68 -6.98 -14.08
C ALA A 105 -0.15 -7.09 -14.17
N VAL A 106 0.47 -6.41 -15.14
CA VAL A 106 1.94 -6.35 -15.27
C VAL A 106 2.57 -5.63 -14.08
N LEU A 107 2.00 -4.50 -13.64
CA LEU A 107 2.49 -3.79 -12.47
C LEU A 107 2.38 -4.64 -11.19
N LEU A 108 1.27 -5.33 -10.98
CA LEU A 108 1.08 -6.22 -9.84
C LEU A 108 2.09 -7.35 -9.83
N PHE A 109 2.40 -7.92 -11.00
CA PHE A 109 3.45 -8.92 -11.11
C PHE A 109 4.81 -8.37 -10.64
N LEU A 110 5.21 -7.17 -11.10
CA LEU A 110 6.46 -6.54 -10.69
C LEU A 110 6.47 -6.21 -9.18
N PHE A 111 5.36 -5.68 -8.64
CA PHE A 111 5.23 -5.38 -7.22
C PHE A 111 5.32 -6.63 -6.36
N CYS A 112 4.53 -7.67 -6.67
CA CYS A 112 4.58 -8.94 -5.95
C CYS A 112 5.98 -9.58 -6.03
N TYR A 113 6.61 -9.56 -7.21
CA TYR A 113 7.97 -10.08 -7.37
C TYR A 113 8.98 -9.33 -6.47
N SER A 114 8.93 -7.99 -6.48
CA SER A 114 9.82 -7.18 -5.64
C SER A 114 9.58 -7.41 -4.14
N ALA A 115 8.32 -7.56 -3.71
CA ALA A 115 7.96 -7.82 -2.32
C ALA A 115 8.45 -9.20 -1.85
N VAL A 116 8.38 -10.22 -2.70
CA VAL A 116 8.90 -11.56 -2.39
C VAL A 116 10.40 -11.52 -2.21
N LEU A 117 11.14 -10.86 -3.11
CA LEU A 117 12.59 -10.71 -2.99
C LEU A 117 12.99 -9.93 -1.72
N GLY A 118 12.30 -8.83 -1.42
CA GLY A 118 12.57 -8.03 -0.22
C GLY A 118 12.37 -8.84 1.06
N ASN A 119 11.24 -9.54 1.18
CA ASN A 119 10.96 -10.40 2.33
C ASN A 119 11.91 -11.59 2.45
N TYR A 120 12.33 -12.16 1.33
CA TYR A 120 13.37 -13.20 1.32
C TYR A 120 14.69 -12.67 1.88
N ALA A 121 15.15 -11.49 1.43
CA ALA A 121 16.37 -10.87 1.93
C ALA A 121 16.28 -10.54 3.44
N TYR A 122 15.12 -10.09 3.93
CA TYR A 122 14.89 -9.92 5.37
C TYR A 122 14.99 -11.24 6.12
N ALA A 123 14.41 -12.32 5.59
CA ALA A 123 14.42 -13.62 6.21
C ALA A 123 15.83 -14.22 6.25
N GLU A 124 16.59 -14.12 5.16
CA GLU A 124 17.97 -14.61 5.09
C GLU A 124 18.85 -13.94 6.15
N GLY A 125 18.79 -12.61 6.27
CA GLY A 125 19.55 -11.87 7.27
C GLY A 125 19.13 -12.10 8.72
N ASN A 126 17.92 -12.64 8.96
CA ASN A 126 17.44 -12.99 10.31
C ASN A 126 17.69 -14.46 10.70
N VAL A 127 17.86 -15.35 9.71
CA VAL A 127 18.06 -16.80 9.93
C VAL A 127 19.55 -17.14 10.09
N GLN A 128 20.44 -16.36 9.48
CA GLN A 128 21.89 -16.42 9.74
C GLN A 128 22.24 -15.90 11.13
#